data_AF-A0A2K9NL48-F1
#
_entry.id   AF-A0A2K9NL48-F1
#
_cell.length_a   1.000
_cell.length_b   1.000
_cell.length_c   1.000
_cell.angle_alpha   90.00
_cell.angle_beta   90.00
_cell.angle_gamma   90.00
#
_symmetry.space_group_name_H-M   'P 1'
#
loop_
_entity.id
_entity.type
_entity.pdbx_description
1 polymer ?
#
loop_
_entity_poly.entity_id
_entity_poly.type
_entity_poly.pdbx_seq_one_letter_code
_entity_poly.pdbx_strand_id
1 'polypeptide(L)'
;MRDIFWLSDKAWAAIEPHLPEHKFGPPRVDDRRIISGIIHVLKSGCRWKDCPPEYGPPTTVYNRFNRWSGRKHWHRILQALAAGQWITTSVAMDGSYVKAHRCAHGGKGGPRRKPLAFPEAGRPQKSMPCELDPYGWTGLVGR
;
A
#
# COMPACT_ATOMS: atom_id res chain seq x y z
N MET A 1 25.16 12.39 11.41
CA MET A 1 25.39 12.05 9.99
C MET A 1 24.33 11.02 9.62
N ARG A 2 23.45 11.30 8.64
CA ARG A 2 22.42 10.32 8.25
C ARG A 2 23.10 9.25 7.40
N ASP A 3 23.03 7.99 7.81
CA ASP A 3 23.56 6.87 7.04
C ASP A 3 22.58 6.53 5.91
N ILE A 4 22.71 7.24 4.79
CA ILE A 4 21.84 7.06 3.62
C ILE A 4 22.36 5.86 2.82
N PHE A 5 21.53 4.85 2.69
CA PHE A 5 21.77 3.69 1.85
C PHE A 5 21.34 3.93 0.40
N TRP A 6 22.26 3.74 -0.56
CA TRP A 6 21.95 3.74 -1.99
C TRP A 6 22.32 2.41 -2.61
N LEU A 7 21.42 1.84 -3.41
CA LEU A 7 21.75 0.65 -4.20
C LEU A 7 22.82 0.98 -5.25
N SER A 8 23.88 0.17 -5.31
CA SER A 8 24.88 0.24 -6.38
C SER A 8 24.27 -0.20 -7.72
N ASP A 9 24.90 0.16 -8.84
CA ASP A 9 24.41 -0.22 -10.17
C ASP A 9 24.36 -1.75 -10.34
N LYS A 10 25.35 -2.45 -9.78
CA LYS A 10 25.41 -3.92 -9.78
C LYS A 10 24.26 -4.54 -8.99
N ALA A 11 23.97 -3.99 -7.81
CA ALA A 11 22.85 -4.44 -7.00
C ALA A 11 21.51 -4.16 -7.68
N TRP A 12 21.41 -3.00 -8.34
CA TRP A 12 20.23 -2.63 -9.14
C TRP A 12 19.98 -3.60 -10.29
N ALA A 13 21.02 -3.90 -11.09
CA ALA A 13 20.91 -4.78 -12.25
C ALA A 13 20.44 -6.20 -11.89
N ALA A 14 20.77 -6.68 -10.69
CA ALA A 14 20.33 -7.98 -10.22
C ALA A 14 18.88 -8.01 -9.73
N ILE A 15 18.34 -6.88 -9.25
CA ILE A 15 16.94 -6.82 -8.79
C ILE A 15 15.98 -6.41 -9.89
N GLU A 16 16.42 -5.65 -10.88
CA GLU A 16 15.62 -5.15 -12.01
C GLU A 16 14.74 -6.23 -12.66
N PRO A 17 15.21 -7.47 -12.92
CA PRO A 17 14.39 -8.53 -13.50
C PRO A 17 13.26 -9.04 -12.60
N HIS A 18 13.33 -8.76 -11.29
CA HIS A 18 12.35 -9.20 -10.30
C HIS A 18 11.28 -8.14 -10.01
N LEU A 19 11.43 -6.94 -10.56
CA LEU A 19 10.42 -5.90 -10.44
C LEU A 19 9.19 -6.29 -11.28
N PRO A 20 7.97 -5.95 -10.81
CA PRO A 20 6.77 -6.18 -11.60
C PRO A 20 6.83 -5.38 -12.89
N GLU A 21 6.67 -6.04 -14.02
CA GLU A 21 6.52 -5.39 -15.33
C GLU A 21 5.46 -4.28 -15.26
N HIS A 22 5.82 -3.10 -15.75
CA HIS A 22 4.87 -1.99 -15.84
C HIS A 22 4.01 -2.17 -17.09
N LYS A 23 2.85 -2.84 -16.94
CA LYS A 23 1.97 -3.12 -18.07
C LYS A 23 1.09 -1.94 -18.49
N PHE A 24 0.84 -0.98 -17.59
CA PHE A 24 -0.13 0.11 -17.83
C PHE A 24 0.27 1.41 -17.12
N GLY A 25 0.26 2.54 -17.84
CA GLY A 25 0.45 3.90 -17.31
C GLY A 25 1.80 4.55 -17.63
N PRO A 26 2.07 5.76 -17.08
CA PRO A 26 3.35 6.47 -17.25
C PRO A 26 4.54 5.68 -16.65
N PRO A 27 5.74 5.76 -17.26
CA PRO A 27 6.92 5.04 -16.78
C PRO A 27 7.20 5.38 -15.31
N ARG A 28 7.63 4.37 -14.55
CA ARG A 28 7.96 4.53 -13.13
C ARG A 28 9.27 5.31 -13.02
N VAL A 29 9.16 6.59 -12.71
CA VAL A 29 10.31 7.42 -12.36
C VAL A 29 10.74 7.05 -10.93
N ASP A 30 12.05 6.95 -10.69
CA ASP A 30 12.68 6.81 -9.37
C ASP A 30 12.52 5.47 -8.62
N ASP A 31 12.25 4.34 -9.29
CA ASP A 31 12.12 3.04 -8.60
C ASP A 31 13.38 2.68 -7.77
N ARG A 32 14.57 2.96 -8.29
CA ARG A 32 15.84 2.75 -7.56
C ARG A 32 15.92 3.54 -6.27
N ARG A 33 15.46 4.79 -6.29
CA ARG A 33 15.46 5.68 -5.14
C ARG A 33 14.47 5.21 -4.09
N ILE A 34 13.26 4.86 -4.51
CA ILE A 34 12.21 4.35 -3.61
C ILE A 34 12.63 3.02 -3.00
N ILE A 35 13.17 2.09 -3.78
CA ILE A 35 13.61 0.77 -3.29
C ILE A 35 14.79 0.93 -2.32
N SER A 36 15.73 1.84 -2.59
CA SER A 36 16.83 2.16 -1.66
C SER A 36 16.27 2.65 -0.32
N GLY A 37 15.25 3.52 -0.34
CA GLY A 37 14.57 4.00 0.88
C GLY A 37 13.85 2.89 1.64
N ILE A 38 13.21 1.96 0.93
CA ILE A 38 12.55 0.79 1.56
C ILE A 38 13.60 -0.08 2.26
N ILE A 39 14.70 -0.40 1.58
CA ILE A 39 15.78 -1.22 2.17
C ILE A 39 16.40 -0.50 3.37
N HIS A 40 16.58 0.83 3.31
CA HIS A 40 17.05 1.62 4.44
C HIS A 40 16.13 1.48 5.66
N VAL A 41 14.81 1.62 5.47
CA VAL A 41 13.82 1.45 6.54
C VAL A 41 13.85 0.04 7.11
N LEU A 42 13.95 -0.99 6.26
CA LEU A 42 14.03 -2.38 6.70
C LEU A 42 15.32 -2.70 7.45
N LYS A 43 16.46 -2.14 7.02
CA LYS A 43 17.77 -2.32 7.67
C LYS A 43 17.87 -1.61 9.01
N SER A 44 17.34 -0.38 9.09
CA SER A 44 17.41 0.45 10.29
C SER A 44 16.30 0.16 11.30
N GLY A 45 15.20 -0.45 10.86
CA GLY A 45 13.99 -0.63 11.68
C GLY A 45 13.28 0.68 12.03
N CYS A 46 13.59 1.78 11.32
CA CYS A 46 12.98 3.08 11.61
C CYS A 46 11.50 3.12 11.20
N ARG A 47 10.75 4.09 11.72
CA ARG A 47 9.37 4.29 11.27
C ARG A 47 9.40 4.82 9.83
N TRP A 48 8.44 4.41 9.00
CA TRP A 48 8.31 4.93 7.62
C TRP A 48 8.26 6.47 7.54
N LYS A 49 7.70 7.13 8.56
CA LYS A 49 7.65 8.60 8.66
C LYS A 49 9.01 9.26 8.89
N ASP A 50 9.95 8.53 9.49
CA ASP A 50 11.31 8.98 9.77
C ASP A 50 12.26 8.65 8.61
N CYS A 51 11.74 8.11 7.50
CA CYS A 51 12.51 7.84 6.30
C CYS A 51 13.12 9.15 5.76
N PRO A 52 14.43 9.16 5.44
CA PRO A 52 15.08 10.35 4.92
C PRO A 52 14.38 10.89 3.65
N PRO A 53 14.10 12.21 3.55
CA PRO A 53 13.42 12.81 2.40
C PRO A 53 14.19 12.66 1.08
N GLU A 54 15.48 12.33 1.15
CA GLU A 54 16.34 12.01 0.03
C GLU A 54 15.81 10.81 -0.77
N TYR A 55 14.98 9.93 -0.19
CA TYR A 55 14.31 8.83 -0.91
C TYR A 55 12.96 9.20 -1.54
N GLY A 56 12.46 10.40 -1.25
CA GLY A 56 11.15 10.88 -1.69
C GLY A 56 10.11 10.80 -0.56
N PRO A 57 8.83 11.09 -0.89
CA PRO A 57 7.79 11.15 0.13
C PRO A 57 7.60 9.81 0.86
N PRO A 58 7.55 9.80 2.21
CA PRO A 58 7.45 8.56 2.98
C PRO A 58 6.16 7.78 2.69
N THR A 59 5.10 8.48 2.29
CA THR A 59 3.84 7.87 1.81
C THR A 59 4.05 7.05 0.55
N THR A 60 4.83 7.55 -0.42
CA THR A 60 5.15 6.84 -1.66
C THR A 60 6.00 5.60 -1.39
N VAL A 61 7.00 5.72 -0.52
CA VAL A 61 7.86 4.61 -0.08
C VAL A 61 7.02 3.49 0.54
N TYR A 62 6.16 3.83 1.50
CA TYR A 62 5.26 2.86 2.13
C TYR A 62 4.24 2.26 1.16
N ASN A 63 3.59 3.08 0.32
CA ASN A 63 2.60 2.60 -0.64
C ASN A 63 3.21 1.62 -1.66
N ARG A 64 4.45 1.86 -2.06
CA ARG A 64 5.21 0.94 -2.93
C ARG A 64 5.47 -0.37 -2.21
N PHE A 65 6.00 -0.31 -0.98
CA PHE A 65 6.24 -1.49 -0.16
C PHE A 65 4.96 -2.33 -0.01
N ASN A 66 3.87 -1.71 0.43
CA ASN A 66 2.59 -2.36 0.69
C ASN A 66 2.00 -3.01 -0.58
N ARG A 67 2.03 -2.31 -1.72
CA ARG A 67 1.52 -2.83 -3.00
C ARG A 67 2.24 -4.11 -3.45
N TRP A 68 3.53 -4.21 -3.17
CA TRP A 68 4.37 -5.33 -3.61
C TRP A 68 4.47 -6.46 -2.60
N SER A 69 4.19 -6.18 -1.33
CA SER A 69 4.16 -7.15 -0.23
C SER A 69 3.15 -8.27 -0.49
N GLY A 70 1.91 -7.92 -0.86
CA GLY A 70 0.85 -8.90 -1.14
C GLY A 70 1.12 -9.83 -2.33
N ARG A 71 2.10 -9.51 -3.18
CA ARG A 71 2.42 -10.27 -4.40
C ARG A 71 3.80 -10.96 -4.35
N LYS A 72 4.43 -11.06 -3.17
CA LYS A 72 5.73 -11.70 -2.94
C LYS A 72 6.91 -11.14 -3.78
N HIS A 73 6.81 -9.95 -4.35
CA HIS A 73 7.92 -9.34 -5.10
C HIS A 73 9.12 -9.07 -4.19
N TRP A 74 8.86 -8.61 -2.96
CA TRP A 74 9.91 -8.36 -1.97
C TRP A 74 10.73 -9.60 -1.61
N HIS A 75 10.13 -10.78 -1.59
CA HIS A 75 10.86 -12.01 -1.31
C HIS A 75 11.94 -12.26 -2.37
N ARG A 76 11.59 -12.10 -3.65
CA ARG A 76 12.52 -12.28 -4.78
C ARG A 76 13.61 -11.21 -4.78
N ILE A 77 13.23 -9.95 -4.55
CA ILE A 77 14.18 -8.82 -4.50
C ILE A 77 15.19 -9.02 -3.36
N LEU A 78 14.72 -9.31 -2.14
CA LEU A 78 15.60 -9.52 -0.99
C LEU A 78 16.48 -10.76 -1.16
N GLN A 79 15.96 -11.83 -1.76
CA GLN A 79 16.74 -13.02 -2.08
C GLN A 79 17.86 -12.72 -3.08
N ALA A 80 17.57 -11.99 -4.15
CA ALA A 80 18.58 -11.56 -5.12
C ALA A 80 19.65 -10.67 -4.48
N LEU A 81 19.24 -9.76 -3.58
CA LEU A 81 20.18 -8.89 -2.87
C LEU A 81 21.06 -9.65 -1.88
N ALA A 82 20.50 -10.63 -1.16
CA ALA A 82 21.23 -11.47 -0.24
C ALA A 82 22.22 -12.39 -0.98
N ALA A 83 21.83 -12.95 -2.13
CA ALA A 83 22.72 -13.74 -2.99
C ALA A 83 23.91 -12.91 -3.50
N GLY A 84 23.69 -11.63 -3.82
CA GLY A 84 24.73 -10.68 -4.19
C GLY A 84 25.57 -10.14 -3.02
N GLN A 85 25.27 -10.54 -1.77
CA GLN A 85 25.90 -10.05 -0.53
C GLN A 85 25.83 -8.52 -0.35
N TRP A 86 24.88 -7.84 -1.01
CA TRP A 86 24.69 -6.38 -0.86
C TRP A 86 23.86 -6.01 0.37
N ILE A 87 23.12 -6.98 0.91
CA ILE A 87 22.46 -6.89 2.21
C ILE A 87 22.88 -8.09 3.06
N THR A 88 23.02 -7.90 4.37
CA THR A 88 23.28 -9.00 5.31
C THR A 88 22.03 -9.86 5.45
N THR A 89 22.19 -11.18 5.48
CA THR A 89 21.08 -12.15 5.62
C THR A 89 20.19 -11.87 6.84
N SER A 90 20.74 -11.28 7.91
CA SER A 90 19.97 -10.84 9.09
C SER A 90 18.88 -9.81 8.75
N VAL A 91 19.19 -8.81 7.92
CA VAL A 91 18.21 -7.79 7.47
C VAL A 91 17.07 -8.41 6.65
N ALA A 92 17.30 -9.58 6.04
CA ALA A 92 16.26 -10.30 5.29
C ALA A 92 15.36 -11.19 6.18
N MET A 93 15.70 -11.40 7.46
CA MET A 93 15.12 -12.44 8.33
C MET A 93 14.25 -11.93 9.48
N ASP A 94 14.15 -10.63 9.75
CA ASP A 94 13.50 -10.13 10.99
C ASP A 94 11.96 -10.00 10.87
N GLY A 95 11.28 -11.09 10.46
CA GLY A 95 9.81 -11.22 10.53
C GLY A 95 9.28 -11.45 11.94
N SER A 96 10.12 -11.39 12.97
CA SER A 96 9.81 -11.81 14.34
C SER A 96 9.23 -10.72 15.25
N TYR A 97 9.09 -9.46 14.80
CA TYR A 97 8.44 -8.41 15.61
C TYR A 97 7.02 -8.09 15.13
N VAL A 98 6.08 -9.02 15.35
CA VAL A 98 4.67 -8.65 15.51
C VAL A 98 4.45 -8.47 17.00
N LYS A 99 4.28 -7.22 17.46
CA LYS A 99 3.74 -6.98 18.80
C LYS A 99 2.36 -7.63 18.83
N ALA A 100 2.23 -8.80 19.47
CA ALA A 100 0.94 -9.42 19.68
C ALA A 100 0.04 -8.38 20.37
N HIS A 101 -1.11 -8.08 19.76
CA HIS A 101 -2.12 -7.26 20.42
C HIS A 101 -2.46 -7.92 21.75
N ARG A 102 -2.67 -7.15 22.82
CA ARG A 102 -3.03 -7.67 24.16
C ARG A 102 -4.23 -8.65 24.11
N CYS A 103 -5.07 -8.54 23.07
CA CYS A 103 -6.21 -9.43 22.81
C CYS A 103 -5.85 -10.81 22.24
N ALA A 104 -4.59 -11.13 21.96
CA ALA A 104 -4.17 -12.45 21.47
C ALA A 104 -4.05 -13.51 22.59
N HIS A 105 -4.12 -13.11 23.87
CA HIS A 105 -4.06 -14.01 25.03
C HIS A 105 -5.44 -14.19 25.68
N GLY A 106 -6.45 -14.56 24.88
CA GLY A 106 -7.81 -14.80 25.34
C GLY A 106 -8.43 -16.02 24.69
N GLY A 107 -7.98 -17.22 25.05
CA GLY A 107 -8.71 -18.44 24.75
C GLY A 107 -9.95 -18.56 25.65
N LYS A 108 -11.15 -18.46 25.06
CA LYS A 108 -12.36 -19.16 25.52
C LYS A 108 -13.42 -19.13 24.41
N GLY A 109 -13.92 -20.31 24.05
CA GLY A 109 -14.88 -20.52 22.95
C GLY A 109 -16.15 -19.67 23.10
N GLY A 110 -16.57 -19.06 21.99
CA GLY A 110 -17.83 -18.32 21.85
C GLY A 110 -18.84 -19.09 20.98
N PRO A 111 -20.16 -18.88 21.18
CA PRO A 111 -21.19 -19.81 20.73
C PRO A 111 -21.46 -19.79 19.22
N ARG A 112 -22.00 -20.93 18.77
CA ARG A 112 -22.36 -21.34 17.39
C ARG A 112 -23.12 -20.26 16.61
N ARG A 113 -22.80 -20.14 15.31
CA ARG A 113 -23.51 -19.29 14.33
C ARG A 113 -25.02 -19.59 14.37
N LYS A 114 -25.83 -18.59 14.72
CA LYS A 114 -27.27 -18.58 14.37
C LYS A 114 -27.39 -17.93 12.99
N PRO A 115 -28.17 -18.48 12.05
CA PRO A 115 -28.52 -17.77 10.83
C PRO A 115 -29.38 -16.56 11.22
N LEU A 116 -28.98 -15.36 10.83
CA LEU A 116 -29.84 -14.18 10.90
C LEU A 116 -30.89 -14.33 9.80
N ALA A 117 -32.15 -14.46 10.21
CA ALA A 117 -33.31 -14.33 9.34
C ALA A 117 -33.24 -12.98 8.59
N PHE A 118 -33.73 -12.98 7.34
CA PHE A 118 -33.88 -11.80 6.51
C PHE A 118 -34.80 -10.76 7.18
N PRO A 119 -34.41 -9.48 7.28
CA PRO A 119 -35.35 -8.41 7.54
C PRO A 119 -36.03 -7.99 6.23
N GLU A 120 -37.36 -8.07 6.25
CA GLU A 120 -38.33 -7.48 5.34
C GLU A 120 -37.86 -6.12 4.75
N ALA A 121 -37.97 -5.97 3.44
CA ALA A 121 -37.56 -4.77 2.71
C ALA A 121 -38.46 -3.56 3.03
N GLY A 122 -38.01 -2.69 3.95
CA GLY A 122 -38.54 -1.33 4.09
C GLY A 122 -37.95 -0.42 3.00
N ARG A 123 -38.76 -0.03 2.00
CA ARG A 123 -38.39 0.99 1.01
C ARG A 123 -38.16 2.35 1.69
N PRO A 124 -37.13 3.13 1.34
CA PRO A 124 -37.10 4.55 1.71
C PRO A 124 -37.96 5.35 0.73
N GLN A 125 -38.83 6.20 1.30
CA GLN A 125 -39.69 7.15 0.61
C GLN A 125 -38.83 8.30 0.06
N LYS A 126 -38.88 8.56 -1.26
CA LYS A 126 -38.25 9.75 -1.86
C LYS A 126 -39.03 11.00 -1.44
N SER A 127 -38.37 11.96 -0.81
CA SER A 127 -38.90 13.30 -0.60
C SER A 127 -38.09 14.36 -1.36
N MET A 128 -38.87 15.26 -1.97
CA MET A 128 -38.54 16.58 -2.54
C MET A 128 -38.11 16.65 -4.01
N PRO A 129 -39.00 17.09 -4.92
CA PRO A 129 -38.61 17.81 -6.12
C PRO A 129 -38.36 19.29 -5.75
N CYS A 130 -37.23 19.83 -6.20
CA CYS A 130 -36.98 21.27 -6.14
C CYS A 130 -36.50 21.70 -7.52
N GLU A 131 -37.39 22.27 -8.32
CA GLU A 131 -37.01 23.30 -9.29
C GLU A 131 -38.24 24.19 -9.54
N LEU A 132 -38.33 25.25 -8.74
CA LEU A 132 -39.04 26.47 -9.10
C LEU A 132 -38.03 27.30 -9.92
N ASP A 133 -38.27 27.40 -11.21
CA ASP A 133 -37.49 28.24 -12.11
C ASP A 133 -37.92 29.71 -11.92
N PRO A 134 -37.05 30.63 -11.46
CA PRO A 134 -37.42 32.03 -11.20
C PRO A 134 -37.32 32.93 -12.44
N TYR A 135 -36.94 32.44 -13.62
CA TYR A 135 -36.73 33.27 -14.79
C TYR A 135 -37.58 32.79 -15.97
N GLY A 136 -38.80 33.32 -16.06
CA GLY A 136 -39.75 32.98 -17.11
C GLY A 136 -39.27 33.38 -18.51
N TRP A 137 -39.66 32.56 -19.49
CA TRP A 137 -39.95 33.03 -20.84
C TRP A 137 -41.17 32.28 -21.40
N THR A 138 -42.20 33.08 -21.65
CA THR A 138 -43.48 32.76 -22.27
C THR A 138 -43.39 32.50 -23.77
N GLY A 139 -44.32 31.69 -24.28
CA GLY A 139 -44.76 31.66 -25.69
C GLY A 139 -44.42 30.35 -26.40
N LEU A 140 -45.26 29.72 -27.22
CA LEU A 140 -46.56 30.05 -27.78
C LEU A 140 -47.14 28.75 -28.36
N VAL A 141 -48.40 28.45 -28.01
CA VAL A 141 -49.52 28.09 -28.90
C VAL A 141 -49.24 27.26 -30.16
N GLY A 142 -49.74 26.02 -30.16
CA GLY A 142 -50.67 25.49 -31.18
C GLY A 142 -50.21 25.22 -32.61
N ARG A 143 -50.18 23.92 -32.99
CA ARG A 143 -50.98 23.35 -34.09
C ARG A 143 -51.01 21.83 -33.96
#